data_AF-A0A3S0D3R8-F1
#
_entry.id   AF-A0A3S0D3R8-F1
#
_cell.length_a   1.000
_cell.length_b   1.000
_cell.length_c   1.000
_cell.angle_alpha   90.00
_cell.angle_beta   90.00
_cell.angle_gamma   90.00
#
_symmetry.space_group_name_H-M   'P 1'
#
loop_
_entity.id
_entity.type
_entity.pdbx_description
1 polymer ?
#
loop_
_entity_poly.entity_id
_entity_poly.type
_entity_poly.pdbx_seq_one_letter_code
_entity_poly.pdbx_strand_id
1 'polypeptide(L)'
;MNEKEFEQRLKETVAWCSRKCDLSKAQYLRTAALRPQNPDDTSLFLASSKQGSAAIEEVSQKRKKLLTKEGIQAVGTTSMAGGRLLAYFLGASGHDGLTESMSDGYFDHEDTPPWDTWVCCIAGKELIGPDQEPFDLRVVIGQRAFSADYVLSWVPPAWIENVGEVMRCETMGAIMWADLLVSRPAKYAVFDFHRCYVPAWLERYTTQLGR
;
A
#
# COMPACT_ATOMS: atom_id res chain seq x y z
N MET A 1 -6.99 -11.95 -5.57
CA MET A 1 -6.84 -12.30 -4.14
C MET A 1 -8.19 -12.26 -3.44
N ASN A 2 -8.48 -13.21 -2.55
CA ASN A 2 -9.70 -13.24 -1.76
C ASN A 2 -9.48 -12.73 -0.32
N GLU A 3 -10.55 -12.52 0.45
CA GLU A 3 -10.50 -11.98 1.82
C GLU A 3 -9.63 -12.83 2.77
N LYS A 4 -9.72 -14.16 2.71
CA LYS A 4 -8.94 -15.05 3.60
C LYS A 4 -7.45 -14.97 3.32
N GLU A 5 -7.09 -14.90 2.04
CA GLU A 5 -5.71 -14.74 1.61
C GLU A 5 -5.15 -13.38 2.06
N PHE A 6 -5.93 -12.31 1.90
CA PHE A 6 -5.56 -10.99 2.42
C PHE A 6 -5.37 -11.01 3.94
N GLU A 7 -6.32 -11.58 4.67
CA GLU A 7 -6.28 -11.67 6.14
C GLU A 7 -5.02 -12.39 6.62
N GLN A 8 -4.67 -13.50 5.98
CA GLN A 8 -3.47 -14.25 6.31
C GLN A 8 -2.21 -13.42 6.06
N ARG A 9 -2.10 -12.74 4.90
CA ARG A 9 -0.96 -11.88 4.59
C ARG A 9 -0.86 -10.69 5.56
N LEU A 10 -1.99 -10.12 5.96
CA LEU A 10 -2.03 -9.04 6.95
C LEU A 10 -1.49 -9.52 8.30
N LYS A 11 -1.95 -10.67 8.79
CA LYS A 11 -1.45 -11.27 10.04
C LYS A 11 0.05 -11.55 9.97
N GLU A 12 0.54 -12.09 8.86
CA GLU A 12 1.97 -12.32 8.63
C GLU A 12 2.76 -11.01 8.61
N THR A 13 2.23 -9.97 7.99
CA THR A 13 2.84 -8.62 7.94
C THR A 13 2.98 -8.04 9.35
N VAL A 14 1.89 -8.04 10.11
CA VAL A 14 1.87 -7.55 11.50
C VAL A 14 2.82 -8.36 12.38
N ALA A 15 2.76 -9.70 12.33
CA ALA A 15 3.62 -10.57 13.11
C ALA A 15 5.11 -10.37 12.79
N TRP A 16 5.44 -10.11 11.51
CA TRP A 16 6.80 -9.82 11.08
C TRP A 16 7.29 -8.47 11.58
N CYS A 17 6.51 -7.41 11.39
CA CYS A 17 6.92 -6.06 11.75
C CYS A 17 6.98 -5.84 13.27
N SER A 18 6.04 -6.41 14.03
CA SER A 18 6.01 -6.28 15.50
C SER A 18 7.24 -6.84 16.21
N ARG A 19 8.10 -7.59 15.50
CA ARG A 19 9.36 -8.15 16.05
C ARG A 19 10.57 -7.27 15.81
N LYS A 20 10.43 -6.18 15.06
CA LYS A 20 11.55 -5.26 14.81
C LYS A 20 11.89 -4.52 16.11
N CYS A 21 13.19 -4.38 16.39
CA CYS A 21 13.70 -3.82 17.63
C CYS A 21 13.19 -2.40 17.92
N ASP A 22 12.90 -1.64 16.86
CA ASP A 22 12.40 -0.29 16.96
C ASP A 22 11.49 0.02 15.76
N LEU A 23 10.18 0.00 15.99
CA LEU A 23 9.20 0.33 14.96
C LEU A 23 9.18 1.81 14.60
N SER A 24 9.87 2.70 15.33
CA SER A 24 9.95 4.13 15.02
C SER A 24 11.06 4.50 14.04
N LYS A 25 11.86 3.53 13.57
CA LYS A 25 12.92 3.76 12.58
C LYS A 25 12.67 2.99 11.30
N ALA A 26 12.52 3.72 10.20
CA ALA A 26 12.08 3.17 8.92
C ALA A 26 13.05 2.14 8.34
N GLN A 27 14.34 2.29 8.62
CA GLN A 27 15.39 1.34 8.23
C GLN A 27 15.13 -0.10 8.71
N TYR A 28 14.42 -0.29 9.82
CA TYR A 28 14.08 -1.63 10.32
C TYR A 28 12.88 -2.27 9.62
N LEU A 29 12.15 -1.51 8.80
CA LEU A 29 11.03 -1.97 7.97
C LEU A 29 11.46 -2.27 6.52
N ARG A 30 12.77 -2.24 6.24
CA ARG A 30 13.37 -2.58 4.94
C ARG A 30 14.33 -3.75 5.09
N THR A 31 13.82 -4.88 5.57
CA THR A 31 14.68 -6.03 5.85
C THR A 31 15.29 -6.56 4.56
N ALA A 32 16.62 -6.69 4.51
CA ALA A 32 17.34 -7.18 3.33
C ALA A 32 16.84 -8.55 2.84
N ALA A 33 16.46 -9.44 3.77
CA ALA A 33 15.92 -10.76 3.42
C ALA A 33 14.54 -10.72 2.73
N LEU A 34 13.79 -9.63 2.87
CA LEU A 34 12.51 -9.40 2.17
C LEU A 34 12.66 -8.51 0.94
N ARG A 35 13.83 -7.92 0.69
CA ARG A 35 14.05 -7.01 -0.45
C ARG A 35 13.62 -7.69 -1.76
N PRO A 36 12.75 -7.06 -2.59
CA PRO A 36 12.43 -7.56 -3.92
C PRO A 36 13.68 -7.68 -4.80
N GLN A 37 13.68 -8.56 -5.80
CA GLN A 37 14.87 -8.82 -6.63
C GLN A 37 15.39 -7.62 -7.44
N ASN A 38 14.53 -6.63 -7.78
CA ASN A 38 14.93 -5.43 -8.53
C ASN A 38 14.59 -4.15 -7.74
N PRO A 39 15.36 -3.86 -6.68
CA PRO A 39 15.00 -2.82 -5.72
C PRO A 39 15.56 -1.44 -6.05
N ASP A 40 16.55 -1.34 -6.93
CA ASP A 40 17.23 -0.06 -7.25
C ASP A 40 16.45 0.77 -8.29
N ASP A 41 15.27 0.29 -8.68
CA ASP A 41 14.40 0.88 -9.69
C ASP A 41 12.93 0.75 -9.28
N THR A 42 12.63 0.76 -7.97
CA THR A 42 11.32 0.36 -7.43
C THR A 42 10.15 1.15 -8.03
N SER A 43 10.30 2.42 -8.38
CA SER A 43 9.21 3.18 -9.03
C SER A 43 8.96 2.77 -10.47
N LEU A 44 10.01 2.64 -11.30
CA LEU A 44 9.88 2.17 -12.68
C LEU A 44 9.54 0.68 -12.75
N PHE A 45 10.00 -0.11 -11.78
CA PHE A 45 9.73 -1.53 -11.67
C PHE A 45 8.29 -1.81 -11.23
N LEU A 46 7.70 -0.96 -10.38
CA LEU A 46 6.28 -1.06 -10.05
C LEU A 46 5.38 -0.37 -11.09
N ALA A 47 5.93 0.38 -12.04
CA ALA A 47 5.15 1.10 -13.05
C ALA A 47 4.29 0.18 -13.93
N SER A 48 4.62 -1.12 -14.04
CA SER A 48 3.70 -2.12 -14.59
C SER A 48 3.00 -2.93 -13.50
N SER A 49 1.68 -3.04 -13.61
CA SER A 49 0.79 -3.86 -12.78
C SER A 49 1.34 -5.27 -12.51
N LYS A 50 1.87 -5.90 -13.55
CA LYS A 50 2.41 -7.26 -13.51
C LYS A 50 3.68 -7.37 -12.68
N GLN A 51 4.61 -6.43 -12.84
CA GLN A 51 5.87 -6.43 -12.07
C GLN A 51 5.60 -6.08 -10.61
N GLY A 52 4.71 -5.12 -10.35
CA GLY A 52 4.34 -4.79 -8.97
C GLY A 52 3.68 -5.93 -8.23
N SER A 53 2.69 -6.56 -8.85
CA SER A 53 2.05 -7.76 -8.30
C SER A 53 3.06 -8.89 -8.03
N ALA A 54 4.04 -9.08 -8.92
CA ALA A 54 5.09 -10.10 -8.73
C ALA A 54 6.04 -9.78 -7.57
N ALA A 55 6.45 -8.52 -7.40
CA ALA A 55 7.30 -8.09 -6.29
C ALA A 55 6.60 -8.29 -4.94
N ILE A 56 5.32 -7.93 -4.84
CA ILE A 56 4.55 -8.06 -3.60
C ILE A 56 4.28 -9.53 -3.27
N GLU A 57 4.07 -10.37 -4.29
CA GLU A 57 4.00 -11.82 -4.12
C GLU A 57 5.32 -12.38 -3.61
N GLU A 58 6.45 -11.97 -4.20
CA GLU A 58 7.78 -12.37 -3.75
C GLU A 58 8.02 -12.04 -2.27
N VAL A 59 7.75 -10.80 -1.88
CA VAL A 59 7.87 -10.32 -0.50
C VAL A 59 6.98 -11.15 0.45
N SER A 60 5.73 -11.37 0.07
CA SER A 60 4.77 -12.16 0.87
C SER A 60 5.27 -13.59 1.08
N GLN A 61 5.76 -14.25 0.01
CA GLN A 61 6.28 -15.61 0.08
C GLN A 61 7.58 -15.70 0.90
N LYS A 62 8.50 -14.73 0.76
CA LYS A 62 9.71 -14.66 1.58
C LYS A 62 9.36 -14.50 3.06
N ARG A 63 8.43 -13.60 3.39
CA ARG A 63 7.96 -13.36 4.76
C ARG A 63 7.36 -14.63 5.37
N LYS A 64 6.45 -15.29 4.67
CA LYS A 64 5.83 -16.55 5.10
C LYS A 64 6.88 -17.64 5.39
N LYS A 65 7.88 -17.79 4.51
CA LYS A 65 8.97 -18.77 4.69
C LYS A 65 9.80 -18.47 5.93
N LEU A 66 10.15 -17.20 6.16
CA LEU A 66 10.93 -16.79 7.33
C LEU A 66 10.15 -16.98 8.65
N LEU A 67 8.88 -16.58 8.69
CA LEU A 67 8.01 -16.82 9.84
C LEU A 67 7.90 -18.32 10.16
N THR A 68 7.70 -19.15 9.13
CA THR A 68 7.63 -20.61 9.28
C THR A 68 8.95 -21.18 9.80
N LYS A 69 10.08 -20.76 9.22
CA LYS A 69 11.43 -21.22 9.61
C LYS A 69 11.75 -20.90 11.07
N GLU A 70 11.29 -19.76 11.55
CA GLU A 70 11.54 -19.30 12.91
C GLU A 70 10.45 -19.75 13.90
N GLY A 71 9.46 -20.53 13.47
CA GLY A 71 8.38 -21.03 14.32
C GLY A 71 7.42 -19.95 14.81
N ILE A 72 7.38 -18.78 14.18
CA ILE A 72 6.42 -17.72 14.51
C ILE A 72 5.11 -18.05 13.84
N GLN A 73 4.10 -18.25 14.67
CA GLN A 73 2.73 -18.28 14.21
C GLN A 73 2.22 -16.85 14.04
N ALA A 74 1.57 -16.59 12.90
CA ALA A 74 0.79 -15.38 12.70
C ALA A 74 -0.52 -15.49 13.53
N VAL A 75 -0.41 -15.37 14.85
CA VAL A 75 -1.52 -15.51 15.79
C VAL A 75 -2.18 -14.17 16.01
N GLY A 76 -3.51 -14.11 15.90
CA GLY A 76 -4.27 -12.92 16.24
C GLY A 76 -5.68 -12.91 15.64
N THR A 77 -6.58 -12.22 16.33
CA THR A 77 -7.78 -11.65 15.71
C THR A 77 -7.35 -10.68 14.60
N THR A 78 -8.24 -10.34 13.66
CA THR A 78 -8.02 -9.35 12.59
C THR A 78 -7.66 -7.93 13.08
N SER A 79 -7.42 -7.74 14.38
CA SER A 79 -6.87 -6.52 14.94
C SER A 79 -5.56 -6.18 14.25
N MET A 80 -5.51 -5.03 13.59
CA MET A 80 -4.31 -4.50 12.92
C MET A 80 -3.18 -4.10 13.90
N ALA A 81 -3.22 -4.59 15.16
CA ALA A 81 -2.31 -4.24 16.24
C ALA A 81 -2.16 -2.71 16.43
N GLY A 82 -3.28 -1.98 16.27
CA GLY A 82 -3.31 -0.51 16.33
C GLY A 82 -2.75 0.20 15.10
N GLY A 83 -2.26 -0.54 14.09
CA GLY A 83 -1.83 0.03 12.82
C GLY A 83 -2.99 0.36 11.88
N ARG A 84 -2.67 0.89 10.70
CA ARG A 84 -3.66 1.33 9.69
C ARG A 84 -3.24 0.92 8.28
N LEU A 85 -4.20 0.67 7.41
CA LEU A 85 -3.93 0.33 6.01
C LEU A 85 -3.75 1.60 5.18
N LEU A 86 -2.64 1.66 4.46
CA LEU A 86 -2.32 2.63 3.42
C LEU A 86 -2.50 1.99 2.04
N ALA A 87 -3.10 2.72 1.12
CA ALA A 87 -3.07 2.44 -0.31
C ALA A 87 -1.99 3.31 -0.95
N TYR A 88 -1.06 2.67 -1.66
CA TYR A 88 -0.01 3.31 -2.44
C TYR A 88 -0.21 2.97 -3.92
N PHE A 89 -0.51 3.97 -4.74
CA PHE A 89 -0.78 3.81 -6.17
C PHE A 89 0.50 3.67 -6.97
N LEU A 90 0.59 2.61 -7.77
CA LEU A 90 1.81 2.31 -8.49
C LEU A 90 2.04 3.29 -9.65
N GLY A 91 3.27 3.81 -9.74
CA GLY A 91 3.66 4.79 -10.76
C GLY A 91 3.16 6.21 -10.50
N ALA A 92 2.46 6.45 -9.39
CA ALA A 92 2.17 7.78 -8.90
C ALA A 92 3.31 8.18 -7.94
N SER A 93 4.29 8.95 -8.42
CA SER A 93 5.31 9.55 -7.57
C SER A 93 5.68 10.96 -8.02
N GLY A 94 6.01 11.82 -7.06
CA GLY A 94 6.56 13.14 -7.29
C GLY A 94 8.03 13.12 -7.71
N HIS A 95 8.77 12.06 -7.33
CA HIS A 95 10.22 11.91 -7.53
C HIS A 95 11.05 13.12 -7.04
N ASP A 96 10.57 13.82 -6.00
CA ASP A 96 11.20 15.02 -5.46
C ASP A 96 11.85 14.79 -4.07
N GLY A 97 11.68 13.60 -3.50
CA GLY A 97 12.16 13.24 -2.16
C GLY A 97 11.44 13.95 -1.02
N LEU A 98 10.35 14.67 -1.28
CA LEU A 98 9.60 15.39 -0.24
C LEU A 98 9.01 14.42 0.78
N THR A 99 8.44 13.30 0.32
CA THR A 99 7.81 12.32 1.22
C THR A 99 8.84 11.60 2.09
N GLU A 100 10.02 11.28 1.56
CA GLU A 100 11.13 10.72 2.31
C GLU A 100 11.55 11.67 3.46
N SER A 101 11.79 12.95 3.14
CA SER A 101 12.20 13.95 4.12
C SER A 101 11.12 14.21 5.17
N MET A 102 9.84 14.27 4.78
CA MET A 102 8.72 14.54 5.69
C MET A 102 8.36 13.34 6.57
N SER A 103 8.68 12.14 6.11
CA SER A 103 8.35 10.90 6.80
C SER A 103 9.51 10.30 7.59
N ASP A 104 10.62 11.02 7.75
CA ASP A 104 11.84 10.51 8.40
C ASP A 104 12.28 9.16 7.81
N GLY A 105 12.20 9.05 6.48
CA GLY A 105 12.59 7.87 5.71
C GLY A 105 11.60 6.69 5.70
N TYR A 106 10.37 6.86 6.23
CA TYR A 106 9.34 5.83 6.10
C TYR A 106 9.06 5.50 4.64
N PHE A 107 8.74 6.54 3.86
CA PHE A 107 8.77 6.49 2.41
C PHE A 107 10.21 6.67 1.93
N ASP A 108 10.56 6.02 0.81
CA ASP A 108 11.82 6.31 0.13
C ASP A 108 11.65 7.48 -0.85
N HIS A 109 12.73 7.80 -1.58
CA HIS A 109 12.76 8.86 -2.60
C HIS A 109 11.63 8.76 -3.65
N GLU A 110 11.07 7.57 -3.82
CA GLU A 110 10.08 7.19 -4.82
C GLU A 110 8.67 7.08 -4.23
N ASP A 111 8.43 7.71 -3.08
CA ASP A 111 7.18 7.65 -2.31
C ASP A 111 6.76 6.22 -1.90
N THR A 112 7.67 5.26 -1.98
CA THR A 112 7.35 3.85 -1.80
C THR A 112 7.44 3.48 -0.31
N PRO A 113 6.39 2.90 0.30
CA PRO A 113 6.44 2.47 1.69
C PRO A 113 7.39 1.29 1.87
N PRO A 114 7.86 1.01 3.09
CA PRO A 114 8.81 -0.07 3.35
C PRO A 114 8.28 -1.44 2.88
N TRP A 115 9.10 -2.25 2.21
CA TRP A 115 8.60 -3.54 1.70
C TRP A 115 8.23 -4.54 2.80
N ASP A 116 8.73 -4.39 4.03
CA ASP A 116 8.26 -5.24 5.14
C ASP A 116 6.78 -5.03 5.45
N THR A 117 6.20 -3.88 5.08
CA THR A 117 4.80 -3.52 5.37
C THR A 117 3.82 -3.87 4.25
N TRP A 118 4.30 -4.29 3.06
CA TRP A 118 3.43 -4.64 1.95
C TRP A 118 2.59 -5.88 2.25
N VAL A 119 1.27 -5.77 2.05
CA VAL A 119 0.30 -6.86 2.29
C VAL A 119 -0.10 -7.51 0.99
N CYS A 120 -0.52 -6.72 0.00
CA CYS A 120 -0.99 -7.21 -1.29
C CYS A 120 -1.05 -6.11 -2.36
N CYS A 121 -1.16 -6.53 -3.62
CA CYS A 121 -1.49 -5.64 -4.74
C CYS A 121 -2.96 -5.85 -5.11
N ILE A 122 -3.70 -4.75 -5.29
CA ILE A 122 -5.01 -4.77 -5.91
C ILE A 122 -4.83 -4.24 -7.33
N ALA A 123 -5.11 -5.09 -8.31
CA ALA A 123 -5.14 -4.67 -9.70
C ALA A 123 -6.37 -3.77 -9.92
N GLY A 124 -6.15 -2.58 -10.45
CA GLY A 124 -7.24 -1.80 -11.04
C GLY A 124 -7.73 -2.54 -12.29
N LYS A 125 -9.04 -2.54 -12.55
CA LYS A 125 -9.48 -2.90 -13.91
C LYS A 125 -9.29 -1.68 -14.79
N GLU A 126 -9.13 -1.90 -16.09
CA GLU A 126 -9.25 -0.83 -17.07
C GLU A 126 -10.50 -0.02 -16.76
N LEU A 127 -10.34 1.30 -16.67
CA LEU A 127 -11.47 2.17 -16.48
C LEU A 127 -12.31 2.06 -17.74
N ILE A 128 -13.57 1.69 -17.54
CA ILE A 128 -14.56 1.65 -18.61
C ILE A 128 -15.40 2.91 -18.39
N GLY A 129 -15.38 3.79 -19.38
CA GLY A 129 -16.13 5.03 -19.37
C GLY A 129 -17.63 4.78 -19.37
N PRO A 130 -18.44 5.83 -19.16
CA PRO A 130 -19.89 5.72 -19.23
C PRO A 130 -20.38 5.08 -20.54
N ASP A 131 -19.61 5.20 -21.62
CA ASP A 131 -19.93 4.68 -22.96
C ASP A 131 -19.40 3.25 -23.22
N GLN A 132 -18.94 2.52 -22.19
CA GLN A 132 -18.28 1.22 -22.33
C GLN A 132 -16.93 1.23 -23.07
N GLU A 133 -16.45 2.40 -23.47
CA GLU A 133 -15.11 2.59 -24.04
C GLU A 133 -14.05 2.67 -22.93
N PRO A 134 -12.83 2.15 -23.13
CA PRO A 134 -11.73 2.33 -22.18
C PRO A 134 -11.53 3.82 -21.89
N PHE A 135 -11.86 4.23 -20.68
CA PHE A 135 -11.67 5.58 -20.19
C PHE A 135 -10.21 5.75 -19.84
N ASP A 136 -9.47 6.35 -20.76
CA ASP A 136 -8.05 6.57 -20.56
C ASP A 136 -7.83 7.68 -19.52
N LEU A 137 -7.45 7.33 -18.29
CA LEU A 137 -7.04 8.30 -17.26
C LEU A 137 -5.94 9.24 -17.76
N ARG A 138 -5.14 8.81 -18.75
CA ARG A 138 -4.12 9.66 -19.36
C ARG A 138 -4.71 10.94 -19.97
N VAL A 139 -5.99 10.93 -20.37
CA VAL A 139 -6.70 12.05 -20.98
C VAL A 139 -7.22 13.05 -19.94
N VAL A 140 -7.63 12.58 -18.75
CA VAL A 140 -8.22 13.45 -17.72
C VAL A 140 -7.17 14.09 -16.82
N ILE A 141 -6.08 13.37 -16.51
CA ILE A 141 -5.08 13.81 -15.54
C ILE A 141 -3.81 14.37 -16.21
N GLY A 142 -3.79 14.51 -17.53
CA GLY A 142 -2.64 15.05 -18.26
C GLY A 142 -1.39 14.18 -18.16
N GLN A 143 -1.29 13.17 -19.03
CA GLN A 143 -0.02 12.56 -19.46
C GLN A 143 0.86 11.79 -18.46
N ARG A 144 0.41 11.43 -17.25
CA ARG A 144 1.08 10.35 -16.48
C ARG A 144 0.19 9.12 -16.45
N ALA A 145 0.71 8.00 -16.93
CA ALA A 145 0.01 6.72 -16.96
C ALA A 145 -0.12 6.19 -15.53
N PHE A 146 -1.18 6.61 -14.84
CA PHE A 146 -1.52 6.03 -13.55
C PHE A 146 -2.00 4.61 -13.78
N SER A 147 -1.27 3.62 -13.26
CA SER A 147 -1.87 2.32 -13.05
C SER A 147 -2.95 2.50 -11.98
N ALA A 148 -4.16 2.02 -12.23
CA ALA A 148 -5.19 1.95 -11.18
C ALA A 148 -4.85 0.89 -10.11
N ASP A 149 -3.71 0.21 -10.26
CA ASP A 149 -3.18 -0.72 -9.30
C ASP A 149 -2.61 0.01 -8.09
N TYR A 150 -2.86 -0.57 -6.92
CA TYR A 150 -2.32 -0.05 -5.67
C TYR A 150 -1.88 -1.17 -4.75
N VAL A 151 -0.85 -0.88 -3.97
CA VAL A 151 -0.37 -1.73 -2.88
C VAL A 151 -1.13 -1.36 -1.63
N LEU A 152 -1.71 -2.35 -0.97
CA LEU A 152 -2.12 -2.20 0.42
C LEU A 152 -0.92 -2.49 1.32
N SER A 153 -0.57 -1.52 2.14
CA SER A 153 0.54 -1.57 3.09
C SER A 153 0.02 -1.34 4.51
N TRP A 154 0.51 -2.11 5.49
CA TRP A 154 0.19 -1.92 6.89
C TRP A 154 1.15 -0.91 7.54
N VAL A 155 0.64 0.25 7.94
CA VAL A 155 1.40 1.28 8.65
C VAL A 155 1.41 0.96 10.14
N PRO A 156 2.58 0.74 10.76
CA PRO A 156 2.67 0.55 12.20
C PRO A 156 2.15 1.78 12.96
N PRO A 157 1.63 1.63 14.19
CA PRO A 157 1.08 2.75 14.97
C PRO A 157 2.02 3.95 15.08
N ALA A 158 3.33 3.70 15.25
CA ALA A 158 4.37 4.72 15.40
C ALA A 158 4.53 5.63 14.18
N TRP A 159 4.01 5.24 13.01
CA TRP A 159 4.13 5.98 11.76
C TRP A 159 2.83 6.63 11.29
N ILE A 160 1.71 6.40 11.98
CA ILE A 160 0.40 6.88 11.51
C ILE A 160 0.37 8.41 11.39
N GLU A 161 0.96 9.12 12.35
CA GLU A 161 1.00 10.59 12.34
C GLU A 161 1.90 11.12 11.22
N ASN A 162 3.13 10.62 11.12
CA ASN A 162 4.09 11.00 10.05
C ASN A 162 3.52 10.74 8.65
N VAL A 163 2.92 9.57 8.42
CA VAL A 163 2.28 9.24 7.14
C VAL A 163 1.09 10.17 6.88
N GLY A 164 0.33 10.54 7.92
CA GLY A 164 -0.76 11.50 7.81
C GLY A 164 -0.30 12.91 7.44
N GLU A 165 0.84 13.38 7.96
CA GLU A 165 1.45 14.66 7.55
C GLU A 165 1.94 14.63 6.10
N VAL A 166 2.59 13.55 5.69
CA VAL A 166 3.06 13.39 4.31
C VAL A 166 1.89 13.45 3.34
N MET A 167 0.80 12.72 3.63
CA MET A 167 -0.43 12.74 2.83
C MET A 167 -1.08 14.12 2.69
N ARG A 168 -0.88 15.03 3.65
CA ARG A 168 -1.40 16.42 3.55
C ARG A 168 -0.58 17.28 2.59
N CYS A 169 0.68 16.92 2.37
CA CYS A 169 1.62 17.66 1.53
C CYS A 169 1.76 17.04 0.14
N GLU A 170 1.44 15.75 -0.01
CA GLU A 170 1.50 15.02 -1.26
C GLU A 170 0.41 15.48 -2.23
N THR A 171 0.80 15.93 -3.42
CA THR A 171 -0.11 16.59 -4.38
C THR A 171 -0.57 15.72 -5.54
N MET A 172 0.06 14.56 -5.75
CA MET A 172 -0.25 13.64 -6.85
C MET A 172 -1.34 12.63 -6.48
N GLY A 173 -1.69 12.49 -5.21
CA GLY A 173 -2.65 11.48 -4.73
C GLY A 173 -2.07 10.06 -4.74
N ALA A 174 -0.74 9.94 -4.70
CA ALA A 174 -0.02 8.67 -4.76
C ALA A 174 -0.26 7.78 -3.54
N ILE A 175 -0.54 8.38 -2.40
CA ILE A 175 -0.69 7.70 -1.12
C ILE A 175 -1.97 8.16 -0.44
N MET A 176 -2.77 7.20 0.03
CA MET A 176 -3.96 7.52 0.79
C MET A 176 -4.32 6.43 1.79
N TRP A 177 -5.00 6.81 2.86
CA TRP A 177 -5.54 5.83 3.78
C TRP A 177 -6.62 4.98 3.10
N ALA A 178 -6.58 3.66 3.34
CA ALA A 178 -7.53 2.74 2.72
C ALA A 178 -8.98 2.98 3.18
N ASP A 179 -9.19 3.59 4.36
CA ASP A 179 -10.54 4.00 4.78
C ASP A 179 -11.08 5.16 3.94
N LEU A 180 -10.22 6.03 3.41
CA LEU A 180 -10.65 7.08 2.49
C LEU A 180 -11.12 6.50 1.15
N LEU A 181 -10.52 5.39 0.70
CA LEU A 181 -10.96 4.66 -0.50
C LEU A 181 -12.37 4.06 -0.35
N VAL A 182 -12.71 3.54 0.83
CA VAL A 182 -14.05 2.98 1.07
C VAL A 182 -15.07 4.04 1.49
N SER A 183 -14.61 5.13 2.11
CA SER A 183 -15.47 6.22 2.55
C SER A 183 -16.09 6.91 1.33
N ARG A 184 -17.32 7.41 1.49
CA ARG A 184 -18.05 8.10 0.43
C ARG A 184 -17.87 9.62 0.56
N PRO A 185 -16.82 10.27 0.03
CA PRO A 185 -16.81 11.72 0.08
C PRO A 185 -17.83 12.26 -0.93
N ALA A 186 -18.96 12.74 -0.43
CA ALA A 186 -19.98 13.43 -1.21
C ALA A 186 -19.48 14.76 -1.85
N LYS A 187 -18.24 15.18 -1.58
CA LYS A 187 -17.67 16.47 -2.01
C LYS A 187 -16.49 16.40 -3.01
N TYR A 188 -15.95 15.23 -3.29
CA TYR A 188 -14.82 15.06 -4.22
C TYR A 188 -15.18 14.13 -5.38
N ALA A 189 -16.24 14.49 -6.11
CA ALA A 189 -16.78 13.71 -7.24
C ALA A 189 -15.79 13.50 -8.41
N VAL A 190 -14.70 14.27 -8.46
CA VAL A 190 -13.66 14.13 -9.49
C VAL A 190 -12.82 12.85 -9.31
N PHE A 191 -12.84 12.24 -8.11
CA PHE A 191 -12.13 10.99 -7.78
C PHE A 191 -13.07 9.80 -7.51
N ASP A 192 -14.34 9.86 -7.93
CA ASP A 192 -15.30 8.75 -7.77
C ASP A 192 -14.89 7.48 -8.57
N PHE A 193 -13.83 7.59 -9.39
CA PHE A 193 -13.17 6.50 -10.11
C PHE A 193 -12.68 5.37 -9.20
N HIS A 194 -12.34 5.63 -7.95
CA HIS A 194 -11.74 4.61 -7.09
C HIS A 194 -12.73 3.56 -6.58
N ARG A 195 -14.05 3.86 -6.55
CA ARG A 195 -15.05 2.93 -5.99
C ARG A 195 -15.22 1.62 -6.76
N CYS A 196 -14.99 1.63 -8.07
CA CYS A 196 -15.16 0.43 -8.89
C CYS A 196 -14.08 -0.65 -8.62
N TYR A 197 -13.10 -0.35 -7.77
CA TYR A 197 -11.88 -1.15 -7.60
C TYR A 197 -11.52 -1.45 -6.15
N VAL A 198 -12.36 -1.06 -5.19
CA VAL A 198 -12.16 -1.42 -3.79
C VAL A 198 -12.87 -2.73 -3.49
N PRO A 199 -12.16 -3.80 -3.11
CA PRO A 199 -12.82 -5.04 -2.74
C PRO A 199 -13.75 -4.82 -1.54
N ALA A 200 -14.99 -5.33 -1.61
CA ALA A 200 -15.98 -5.15 -0.54
C ALA A 200 -15.48 -5.65 0.83
N TRP A 201 -14.59 -6.63 0.85
CA TRP A 201 -13.99 -7.13 2.09
C TRP A 201 -13.08 -6.10 2.77
N LEU A 202 -12.54 -5.11 2.05
CA LEU A 202 -11.63 -4.10 2.62
C LEU A 202 -12.35 -3.20 3.64
N GLU A 203 -13.64 -2.95 3.46
CA GLU A 203 -14.47 -2.16 4.38
C GLU A 203 -14.39 -2.66 5.83
N ARG A 204 -14.27 -3.98 6.03
CA ARG A 204 -14.21 -4.60 7.36
C ARG A 204 -12.93 -4.26 8.12
N TYR A 205 -11.87 -3.90 7.40
CA TYR A 205 -10.55 -3.59 7.97
C TYR A 205 -10.33 -2.09 8.16
N THR A 206 -11.15 -1.26 7.51
CA THR A 206 -11.03 0.20 7.55
C THR A 206 -12.00 0.84 8.54
N THR A 207 -13.15 0.22 8.78
CA THR A 207 -14.21 0.78 9.66
C THR A 207 -13.89 0.65 11.16
N GLN A 208 -12.84 -0.10 11.54
CA GLN A 208 -12.50 -0.36 12.95
C GLN A 208 -11.79 0.81 13.65
N LEU A 209 -11.36 1.84 12.92
CA LEU A 209 -10.58 2.96 13.48
C LEU A 209 -11.42 4.17 13.93
N GLY A 210 -12.76 4.09 13.80
CA GLY A 210 -13.69 5.19 14.11
C GLY A 210 -14.58 4.99 15.33
N ARG A 211 -14.26 4.07 16.24
CA ARG A 211 -15.00 3.84 17.50
C ARG A 211 -14.08 3.82 18.69
#